data_AF-A0A537WIQ1-F1
#
_entry.id   AF-A0A537WIQ1-F1
#
_cell.length_a   1.000
_cell.length_b   1.000
_cell.length_c   1.000
_cell.angle_alpha   90.00
_cell.angle_beta   90.00
_cell.angle_gamma   90.00
#
_symmetry.space_group_name_H-M   'P 1'
#
loop_
_entity.id
_entity.type
_entity.pdbx_description
1 polymer ?
#
loop_
_entity_poly.entity_id
_entity_poly.type
_entity_poly.pdbx_seq_one_letter_code
_entity_poly.pdbx_strand_id
1 'polypeptide(L)' 'MRVIEVMATRAAFGDLMADMRQWLDRNECPLVRCETERGGIRILVKVHFEDNALAERFRQAFRGSCAG' A
#
# COMPACT_ATOMS: atom_id res chain seq x y z
N MET A 1 3.25 9.46 -12.43
CA MET A 1 3.87 8.57 -11.44
C MET A 1 3.75 9.18 -10.05
N ARG A 2 3.08 8.48 -9.13
CA ARG A 2 2.82 8.91 -7.75
C ARG A 2 3.11 7.75 -6.81
N VAL A 3 3.66 8.05 -5.64
CA VAL A 3 4.01 7.05 -4.62
C VAL A 3 3.07 7.23 -3.44
N ILE A 4 2.44 6.15 -3.02
CA ILE A 4 1.63 6.10 -1.80
C ILE A 4 2.40 5.31 -0.75
N GLU A 5 2.52 5.88 0.43
CA GLU A 5 3.18 5.27 1.57
C GLU A 5 2.14 4.74 2.56
N VAL A 6 2.25 3.47 2.90
CA VAL A 6 1.39 2.80 3.88
C VAL A 6 2.28 2.25 4.98
N MET A 7 1.97 2.58 6.23
CA MET A 7 2.66 2.01 7.39
C MET A 7 1.91 0.78 7.90
N ALA A 8 2.66 -0.23 8.32
CA ALA A 8 2.14 -1.36 9.08
C ALA A 8 3.07 -1.71 10.23
N THR A 9 2.53 -2.33 11.27
CA THR A 9 3.35 -3.07 12.24
C THR A 9 3.82 -4.39 11.62
N ARG A 10 4.87 -4.99 12.17
CA ARG A 10 5.35 -6.30 11.71
C ARG A 10 4.26 -7.39 11.75
N ALA A 11 3.36 -7.34 12.73
CA ALA A 11 2.26 -8.29 12.87
C ALA A 11 1.19 -8.11 11.80
N ALA A 12 0.81 -6.85 11.49
CA ALA A 12 -0.21 -6.53 10.49
C ALA A 12 0.30 -6.52 9.04
N PHE A 13 1.62 -6.64 8.83
CA PHE A 13 2.21 -6.53 7.49
C PHE A 13 1.74 -7.62 6.52
N GLY A 14 1.58 -8.86 6.99
CA GLY A 14 1.08 -9.96 6.16
C GLY A 14 -0.34 -9.69 5.65
N ASP A 15 -1.22 -9.28 6.56
CA ASP A 15 -2.61 -8.95 6.25
C ASP A 15 -2.70 -7.73 5.34
N LEU A 16 -1.90 -6.68 5.59
CA LEU A 16 -1.82 -5.50 4.72
C LEU A 16 -1.45 -5.88 3.28
N MET A 17 -0.45 -6.74 3.10
CA MET A 17 -0.03 -7.17 1.75
C MET A 17 -1.12 -7.98 1.04
N ALA A 18 -1.87 -8.80 1.77
CA ALA A 18 -3.00 -9.54 1.22
C ALA A 18 -4.16 -8.62 0.81
N ASP A 19 -4.51 -7.64 1.65
CA ASP A 19 -5.53 -6.64 1.38
C ASP A 19 -5.15 -5.77 0.18
N MET A 20 -3.88 -5.34 0.11
CA MET A 20 -3.35 -4.62 -1.05
C MET A 20 -3.47 -5.45 -2.32
N ARG A 21 -3.07 -6.73 -2.29
CA ARG A 21 -3.19 -7.62 -3.45
C ARG A 21 -4.64 -7.75 -3.91
N GLN A 22 -5.56 -8.02 -2.98
CA GLN A 22 -6.98 -8.16 -3.29
C GLN A 22 -7.55 -6.86 -3.87
N TRP A 23 -7.16 -5.70 -3.34
CA TRP A 23 -7.61 -4.42 -3.86
C TRP A 23 -7.13 -4.19 -5.30
N LEU A 24 -5.86 -4.50 -5.60
CA LEU A 24 -5.30 -4.34 -6.94
C LEU A 24 -5.96 -5.26 -7.96
N ASP A 25 -6.18 -6.52 -7.59
CA ASP A 25 -6.87 -7.50 -8.45
C ASP A 25 -8.30 -7.04 -8.75
N ARG A 26 -9.03 -6.47 -7.77
CA ARG A 26 -10.38 -5.94 -7.97
C ARG A 26 -10.46 -4.68 -8.83
N ASN A 27 -9.39 -3.89 -8.87
CA ASN A 27 -9.35 -2.63 -9.62
C ASN A 27 -8.58 -2.79 -10.94
N GLU A 28 -8.26 -4.02 -11.35
CA GLU A 28 -7.50 -4.36 -12.57
C GLU A 28 -6.22 -3.52 -12.70
N CYS A 29 -5.58 -3.25 -11.57
CA CYS A 29 -4.45 -2.34 -11.49
C CYS A 29 -3.14 -3.13 -11.53
N PRO A 30 -2.37 -3.11 -12.62
CA PRO A 30 -1.03 -3.68 -12.62
C PRO A 30 -0.16 -2.85 -11.68
N LEU A 31 0.29 -3.47 -10.59
CA LEU A 31 1.12 -2.78 -9.61
C LEU A 31 2.50 -2.53 -10.23
N VAL A 32 2.86 -1.25 -10.35
CA VAL A 32 4.07 -0.83 -11.08
C VAL A 32 5.32 -1.16 -10.29
N ARG A 33 5.29 -0.92 -8.97
CA ARG A 33 6.38 -1.24 -8.04
C ARG A 33 5.91 -1.20 -6.60
N CYS A 34 6.34 -2.17 -5.79
CA CYS A 34 6.14 -2.20 -4.34
C CYS A 34 7.52 -2.27 -3.68
N GLU A 35 7.80 -1.35 -2.76
CA GLU A 35 9.01 -1.38 -1.95
C GLU A 35 8.65 -1.45 -0.47
N THR A 36 9.47 -2.16 0.30
CA THR A 36 9.27 -2.29 1.74
C THR A 36 10.53 -1.83 2.47
N GLU A 37 10.38 -0.88 3.37
CA GLU A 37 11.46 -0.35 4.19
C GLU A 37 11.17 -0.68 5.65
N ARG A 38 12.15 -1.28 6.35
CA ARG A 38 12.00 -1.66 7.76
C ARG A 38 12.56 -0.57 8.64
N GLY A 39 11.70 0.06 9.43
CA GLY A 39 12.05 1.05 10.45
C GLY A 39 11.71 0.53 11.84
N GLY A 40 12.57 -0.30 12.41
CA GLY A 40 12.35 -0.88 13.74
C GLY A 40 11.11 -1.78 13.79
N ILE A 41 10.10 -1.37 14.58
CA ILE A 41 8.83 -2.12 14.74
C ILE A 41 7.81 -1.87 13.63
N ARG A 42 8.05 -0.86 12.78
CA ARG A 42 7.18 -0.49 11.67
C ARG A 42 7.80 -0.89 10.33
N ILE A 43 6.94 -1.26 9.40
CA ILE A 43 7.26 -1.55 8.01
C ILE A 43 6.56 -0.49 7.17
N LEU A 44 7.34 0.25 6.40
CA LEU A 44 6.84 1.21 5.44
C LEU A 44 6.72 0.51 4.08
N VAL A 45 5.53 0.55 3.50
CA VAL A 45 5.24 0.00 2.17
C VAL A 45 5.05 1.16 1.22
N LYS A 46 5.92 1.28 0.23
CA LYS A 46 5.85 2.29 -0.82
C LYS A 46 5.26 1.65 -2.08
N VAL A 47 4.12 2.15 -2.52
CA VAL A 47 3.41 1.64 -3.70
C VAL A 47 3.45 2.69 -4.78
N HIS A 48 4.01 2.33 -5.93
CA HIS A 48 4.12 3.21 -7.07
C HIS A 48 2.97 2.97 -8.03
N PHE A 49 2.33 4.07 -8.44
CA PHE A 49 1.28 4.10 -9.45
C PHE A 49 1.71 5.00 -10.59
N GLU A 50 1.47 4.57 -11.83
CA GLU A 50 1.67 5.42 -13.01
C GLU A 50 0.57 6.48 -13.10
N ASP A 51 -0.66 6.07 -12.83
CA ASP A 51 -1.87 6.87 -12.89
C ASP A 51 -2.21 7.52 -11.53
N ASN A 52 -2.48 8.83 -11.55
CA ASN A 52 -2.79 9.61 -10.35
C ASN A 52 -4.20 9.31 -9.79
N ALA A 53 -5.19 9.00 -10.62
CA ALA A 53 -6.52 8.66 -10.17
C ALA A 53 -6.52 7.30 -9.46
N LEU A 54 -5.76 6.32 -9.96
CA LEU A 54 -5.54 5.05 -9.26
C LEU A 54 -4.81 5.25 -7.94
N ALA A 55 -3.78 6.10 -7.91
CA ALA A 55 -3.07 6.44 -6.68
C ALA A 55 -3.99 7.05 -5.62
N GLU A 56 -4.90 7.95 -6.01
CA GLU A 56 -5.86 8.56 -5.06
C GLU A 56 -6.95 7.58 -4.62
N ARG A 57 -7.44 6.70 -5.51
CA ARG A 57 -8.38 5.62 -5.11
C ARG A 57 -7.73 4.65 -4.12
N PHE A 58 -6.48 4.27 -4.37
CA PHE A 58 -5.71 3.44 -3.44
C PHE A 58 -5.51 4.17 -2.11
N ARG A 59 -5.09 5.44 -2.17
CA ARG A 59 -4.92 6.28 -0.98
C ARG A 59 -6.22 6.38 -0.16
N GLN A 60 -7.38 6.46 -0.81
CA GLN A 60 -8.67 6.47 -0.12
C GLN A 60 -9.01 5.14 0.53
N ALA A 61 -8.72 4.02 -0.13
CA ALA A 61 -8.95 2.68 0.42
C ALA A 61 -8.06 2.38 1.63
N PHE A 62 -6.82 2.85 1.62
CA PHE A 62 -5.84 2.66 2.69
C PHE A 62 -5.68 3.90 3.59
N ARG A 63 -6.60 4.88 3.48
CA ARG A 63 -6.65 6.10 4.30
C ARG A 63 -7.08 5.75 5.72
N GLY A 64 -6.15 5.21 6.50
CA GLY A 64 -6.45 4.75 7.85
C GLY A 64 -5.52 3.66 8.37
N SER A 65 -4.74 2.99 7.52
CA SER A 65 -3.77 1.98 7.99
C SER A 65 -2.58 2.58 8.77
N CYS A 66 -2.55 3.90 8.98
CA CYS A 66 -1.68 4.55 9.97
C CYS A 66 -2.14 4.37 11.43
N ALA A 67 -2.98 3.39 11.74
CA ALA A 67 -3.50 3.18 13.10
C ALA A 67 -3.14 1.79 13.63
N GLY A 68 -2.29 1.77 14.67
CA GLY A 68 -2.12 0.66 15.61
C GLY A 68 -0.89 -0.21 15.39
#